data_AF-A0A5B9YBG4-F1
#
_entry.id   AF-A0A5B9YBG4-F1
#
_cell.length_a   1.000
_cell.length_b   1.000
_cell.length_c   1.000
_cell.angle_alpha   90.00
_cell.angle_beta   90.00
_cell.angle_gamma   90.00
#
_symmetry.space_group_name_H-M   'P 1'
#
loop_
_entity.id
_entity.type
_entity.pdbx_description
1 polymer ?
#
loop_
_entity_poly.entity_id
_entity_poly.type
_entity_poly.pdbx_seq_one_letter_code
_entity_poly.pdbx_strand_id
1 'polypeptide(L)'
;MTKHHFKRYLILICLICFTFHSSHFFAQNITTVDTNTVIEESYGSLNNIHKQMLNIIENYFISNISTTTSKPDPGYLDIYISQLNAISDKIKAVDQSKVTPEQKTKLRILRDATDDLTYISGTLKRLLTSLDAKEQYNLFRAILYVSNLVEKDFSYF
;
A
#
# COMPACT_ATOMS: atom_id res chain seq x y z
N MET A 1 -3.02 31.23 -53.22
CA MET A 1 -2.55 30.94 -51.84
C MET A 1 -3.51 31.60 -50.86
N THR A 2 -4.17 31.02 -49.86
CA THR A 2 -4.27 29.65 -49.32
C THR A 2 -5.31 29.72 -48.19
N LYS A 3 -6.61 29.65 -48.49
CA LYS A 3 -7.69 29.59 -47.47
C LYS A 3 -7.54 28.39 -46.52
N HIS A 4 -6.84 27.35 -46.96
CA HIS A 4 -6.51 26.17 -46.16
C HIS A 4 -5.43 26.41 -45.09
N HIS A 5 -4.54 27.40 -45.26
CA HIS A 5 -3.52 27.68 -44.25
C HIS A 5 -4.10 28.43 -43.05
N PHE A 6 -5.02 29.39 -43.26
CA PHE A 6 -5.66 30.13 -42.17
C PHE A 6 -6.45 29.23 -41.21
N LYS A 7 -7.22 28.27 -41.74
CA LYS A 7 -7.93 27.27 -40.92
C LYS A 7 -6.99 26.37 -40.12
N ARG A 8 -5.84 25.99 -40.69
CA ARG A 8 -4.83 25.17 -39.99
C ARG A 8 -4.16 25.93 -38.85
N TYR A 9 -3.83 27.21 -39.05
CA TYR A 9 -3.25 28.03 -37.98
C TYR A 9 -4.24 28.33 -36.85
N LEU A 10 -5.53 28.54 -37.14
CA LEU A 10 -6.56 28.75 -36.12
C LEU A 10 -6.74 27.52 -35.22
N ILE A 11 -6.75 26.31 -35.82
CA ILE A 11 -6.84 25.04 -35.08
C ILE A 11 -5.60 24.84 -34.20
N LEU A 12 -4.41 25.17 -34.71
CA LEU A 12 -3.16 25.03 -33.97
C LEU A 12 -3.11 25.98 -32.75
N ILE A 13 -3.55 27.22 -32.92
CA ILE A 13 -3.63 28.21 -31.83
C ILE A 13 -4.66 27.79 -30.78
N CYS A 14 -5.83 27.29 -31.19
CA CYS A 14 -6.82 26.76 -30.24
C CYS A 14 -6.30 25.54 -29.46
N LEU A 15 -5.51 24.65 -30.08
CA LEU A 15 -4.89 23.50 -29.41
C LEU A 15 -3.83 23.92 -28.38
N ILE A 16 -3.03 24.94 -28.70
CA ILE A 16 -2.02 25.49 -27.76
C ILE A 16 -2.71 26.21 -26.59
N CYS A 17 -3.81 26.95 -26.84
CA CYS A 17 -4.58 27.58 -25.77
C CYS A 17 -5.30 26.56 -24.88
N PHE A 18 -5.80 25.44 -25.44
CA PHE A 18 -6.41 24.37 -24.65
C PHE A 18 -5.42 23.65 -23.74
N THR A 19 -4.17 23.49 -24.17
CA THR A 19 -3.11 22.85 -23.36
C THR A 19 -2.59 23.77 -22.24
N PHE A 20 -2.60 25.08 -22.44
CA PHE A 20 -2.25 26.05 -21.39
C PHE A 20 -3.36 26.29 -20.35
N HIS A 21 -4.65 26.21 -20.75
CA HIS A 21 -5.75 26.31 -19.78
C HIS A 21 -5.97 25.01 -18.99
N SER A 22 -5.74 23.83 -19.59
CA SER A 22 -5.89 22.56 -18.87
C SER A 22 -4.78 22.33 -17.84
N SER A 23 -3.55 22.79 -18.11
CA SER A 23 -2.44 22.68 -17.16
C SER A 23 -2.60 23.58 -15.92
N HIS A 24 -3.27 24.73 -16.04
CA HIS A 24 -3.62 25.55 -14.87
C HIS A 24 -4.81 25.03 -14.06
N PHE A 25 -5.75 24.30 -14.69
CA PHE A 25 -6.88 23.70 -13.96
C PHE A 25 -6.50 22.46 -13.13
N PHE A 26 -5.41 21.76 -13.49
CA PHE A 26 -4.84 20.69 -12.67
C PHE A 26 -3.90 21.19 -11.57
N ALA A 27 -3.47 22.46 -11.61
CA ALA A 27 -2.52 23.02 -10.64
C ALA A 27 -3.16 23.60 -9.37
N GLN A 28 -4.50 23.61 -9.23
CA GLN A 28 -5.17 24.28 -8.11
C GLN A 28 -6.26 23.49 -7.37
N ASN A 29 -6.44 22.20 -7.64
CA ASN A 29 -7.19 21.31 -6.74
C ASN A 29 -6.26 20.27 -6.13
N ILE A 30 -5.31 20.72 -5.31
CA ILE A 30 -4.81 19.86 -4.24
C ILE A 30 -5.95 19.80 -3.23
N THR A 31 -6.88 18.87 -3.43
CA THR A 31 -7.72 18.40 -2.33
C THR A 31 -6.75 17.85 -1.29
N THR A 32 -6.43 18.66 -0.27
CA THR A 32 -5.80 18.15 0.94
C THR A 32 -6.74 17.08 1.47
N VAL A 33 -6.39 15.81 1.27
CA VAL A 33 -7.17 14.68 1.77
C VAL A 33 -7.27 14.85 3.28
N ASP A 34 -8.49 14.83 3.80
CA ASP A 34 -8.73 15.01 5.22
C ASP A 34 -7.99 13.93 6.04
N THR A 35 -7.44 14.32 7.18
CA THR A 35 -6.65 13.42 8.04
C THR A 35 -7.47 12.21 8.48
N ASN A 36 -8.78 12.36 8.76
CA ASN A 36 -9.61 11.22 9.15
C ASN A 36 -9.81 10.25 7.99
N THR A 37 -9.99 10.75 6.77
CA THR A 37 -10.05 9.90 5.57
C THR A 37 -8.76 9.09 5.39
N VAL A 38 -7.58 9.72 5.56
CA VAL A 38 -6.31 8.99 5.50
C VAL A 38 -6.24 7.90 6.57
N ILE A 39 -6.67 8.21 7.81
CA ILE A 39 -6.67 7.28 8.94
C ILE A 39 -7.59 6.07 8.66
N GLU A 40 -8.85 6.32 8.28
CA GLU A 40 -9.85 5.27 8.05
C GLU A 40 -9.49 4.37 6.87
N GLU A 41 -9.11 4.96 5.73
CA GLU A 41 -8.71 4.20 4.54
C GLU A 41 -7.46 3.36 4.79
N SER A 42 -6.46 3.93 5.49
CA SER A 42 -5.22 3.23 5.80
C SER A 42 -5.50 2.07 6.75
N TYR A 43 -6.30 2.28 7.80
CA TYR A 43 -6.68 1.21 8.71
C TYR A 43 -7.40 0.06 7.99
N GLY A 44 -8.43 0.38 7.20
CA GLY A 44 -9.17 -0.63 6.44
C GLY A 44 -8.27 -1.42 5.49
N SER A 45 -7.35 -0.73 4.81
CA SER A 45 -6.39 -1.34 3.89
C SER A 45 -5.38 -2.23 4.61
N LEU A 46 -4.76 -1.74 5.69
CA LEU A 46 -3.77 -2.50 6.46
C LEU A 46 -4.40 -3.74 7.12
N ASN A 47 -5.61 -3.61 7.68
CA ASN A 47 -6.33 -4.76 8.25
C ASN A 47 -6.66 -5.82 7.19
N ASN A 48 -7.06 -5.39 5.98
CA ASN A 48 -7.28 -6.33 4.88
C ASN A 48 -5.97 -7.01 4.46
N ILE A 49 -4.89 -6.24 4.26
CA ILE A 49 -3.57 -6.79 3.91
C ILE A 49 -3.12 -7.82 4.96
N HIS A 50 -3.25 -7.49 6.25
CA HIS A 50 -2.90 -8.39 7.34
C HIS A 50 -3.65 -9.73 7.25
N LYS A 51 -4.99 -9.68 7.07
CA LYS A 51 -5.82 -10.89 6.90
C LYS A 51 -5.41 -11.72 5.69
N GLN A 52 -5.10 -11.07 4.56
CA GLN A 52 -4.64 -11.79 3.37
C GLN A 52 -3.30 -12.49 3.61
N MET A 53 -2.35 -11.83 4.29
CA MET A 53 -1.07 -12.44 4.64
C MET A 53 -1.25 -13.64 5.57
N LEU A 54 -2.11 -13.55 6.59
CA LEU A 54 -2.45 -14.68 7.46
C LEU A 54 -3.03 -15.86 6.68
N ASN A 55 -3.95 -15.61 5.75
CA ASN A 55 -4.53 -16.64 4.90
C ASN A 55 -3.45 -17.34 4.03
N ILE A 56 -2.50 -16.58 3.48
CA ILE A 56 -1.37 -17.16 2.73
C ILE A 56 -0.54 -18.09 3.60
N ILE A 57 -0.23 -17.68 4.83
CA ILE A 57 0.57 -18.45 5.79
C ILE A 57 -0.16 -19.73 6.19
N GLU A 58 -1.47 -19.63 6.47
CA GLU A 58 -2.33 -20.76 6.81
C GLU A 58 -2.36 -21.77 5.65
N ASN A 59 -2.61 -21.31 4.43
CA ASN A 59 -2.62 -22.18 3.24
C ASN A 59 -1.26 -22.83 2.99
N TYR A 60 -0.16 -22.08 3.16
CA TYR A 60 1.19 -22.63 3.04
C TYR A 60 1.42 -23.78 4.04
N PHE A 61 0.99 -23.62 5.29
CA PHE A 61 1.10 -24.65 6.32
C PHE A 61 0.25 -25.89 5.99
N ILE A 62 -1.02 -25.69 5.59
CA ILE A 62 -1.93 -26.78 5.21
C ILE A 62 -1.40 -27.55 4.00
N SER A 63 -0.91 -26.87 2.96
CA SER A 63 -0.35 -27.51 1.77
C SER A 63 0.88 -28.36 2.08
N ASN A 64 1.77 -27.87 2.96
CA ASN A 64 2.94 -28.64 3.39
C ASN A 64 2.59 -29.90 4.19
N ILE A 65 1.49 -29.90 4.97
CA ILE A 65 1.03 -31.09 5.70
C ILE A 65 0.29 -32.07 4.77
N SER A 66 -0.52 -31.55 3.84
CA SER A 66 -1.41 -32.34 2.98
C SER A 66 -0.74 -32.95 1.74
N THR A 67 0.57 -32.79 1.54
CA THR A 67 1.33 -33.20 0.34
C THR A 67 0.82 -32.61 -0.99
N THR A 68 0.00 -31.55 -0.94
CA THR A 68 -0.51 -30.87 -2.13
C THR A 68 0.49 -29.81 -2.60
N THR A 69 0.91 -29.89 -3.85
CA THR A 69 2.09 -29.18 -4.39
C THR A 69 1.87 -27.72 -4.80
N SER A 70 0.69 -27.13 -4.57
CA SER A 70 0.46 -25.72 -4.95
C SER A 70 1.03 -24.77 -3.89
N LYS A 71 2.35 -24.56 -3.91
CA LYS A 71 2.94 -23.43 -3.19
C LYS A 71 2.39 -22.14 -3.80
N PRO A 72 1.90 -21.19 -2.99
CA PRO A 72 1.37 -19.95 -3.53
C PRO A 72 2.53 -19.13 -4.15
N ASP A 73 2.27 -18.52 -5.32
CA ASP A 73 3.27 -17.79 -6.12
C ASP A 73 3.81 -16.55 -5.38
N PRO A 74 5.10 -16.49 -4.98
CA PRO A 74 5.63 -15.35 -4.25
C PRO A 74 5.49 -14.00 -4.98
N GLY A 75 5.22 -13.97 -6.29
CA GLY A 75 4.97 -12.76 -7.06
C GLY A 75 3.77 -11.93 -6.61
N TYR A 76 2.73 -12.52 -6.01
CA TYR A 76 1.58 -11.73 -5.51
C TYR A 76 1.95 -10.85 -4.30
N LEU A 77 3.04 -11.16 -3.58
CA LEU A 77 3.47 -10.38 -2.41
C LEU A 77 3.98 -8.98 -2.80
N ASP A 78 4.44 -8.82 -4.05
CA ASP A 78 4.92 -7.53 -4.56
C ASP A 78 3.76 -6.51 -4.68
N ILE A 79 2.52 -6.99 -4.87
CA ILE A 79 1.31 -6.15 -4.83
C ILE A 79 1.12 -5.56 -3.43
N TYR A 80 1.27 -6.37 -2.37
CA TYR A 80 1.13 -5.88 -1.00
C TYR A 80 2.23 -4.89 -0.64
N ILE A 81 3.48 -5.13 -1.06
CA ILE A 81 4.56 -4.14 -0.87
C ILE A 81 4.22 -2.81 -1.55
N SER A 82 3.71 -2.85 -2.78
CA SER A 82 3.29 -1.62 -3.47
C SER A 82 2.16 -0.89 -2.74
N GLN A 83 1.19 -1.63 -2.19
CA GLN A 83 0.09 -1.05 -1.41
C GLN A 83 0.58 -0.45 -0.10
N LEU A 84 1.46 -1.14 0.62
CA LEU A 84 2.07 -0.67 1.87
C LEU A 84 2.89 0.59 1.66
N ASN A 85 3.67 0.66 0.58
CA ASN A 85 4.41 1.88 0.21
C ASN A 85 3.46 3.06 -0.05
N ALA A 86 2.38 2.84 -0.80
CA ALA A 86 1.38 3.88 -1.05
C ALA A 86 0.69 4.36 0.23
N ILE A 87 0.40 3.46 1.17
CA ILE A 87 -0.14 3.81 2.50
C ILE A 87 0.88 4.63 3.30
N SER A 88 2.16 4.21 3.31
CA SER A 88 3.25 4.94 3.97
C SER A 88 3.37 6.37 3.44
N ASP A 89 3.28 6.55 2.13
CA ASP A 89 3.35 7.86 1.48
C ASP A 89 2.14 8.73 1.83
N LYS A 90 0.93 8.15 1.84
CA LYS A 90 -0.29 8.84 2.28
C LYS A 90 -0.17 9.34 3.74
N ILE A 91 0.33 8.49 4.65
CA ILE A 91 0.53 8.86 6.06
C ILE A 91 1.56 9.98 6.20
N LYS A 92 2.68 9.91 5.47
CA LYS A 92 3.73 10.94 5.47
C LYS A 92 3.28 12.29 4.90
N ALA A 93 2.34 12.26 3.96
CA ALA A 93 1.79 13.46 3.34
C ALA A 93 0.81 14.24 4.25
N VAL A 94 0.40 13.68 5.39
CA VAL A 94 -0.48 14.38 6.35
C VAL A 94 0.24 15.58 6.96
N ASP A 95 -0.40 16.75 6.85
CA ASP A 95 0.06 18.01 7.44
C ASP A 95 0.02 17.98 8.97
N GLN A 96 1.16 17.69 9.58
CA GLN A 96 1.34 17.51 11.03
C GLN A 96 0.94 18.72 11.88
N SER A 97 0.85 19.92 11.28
CA SER A 97 0.44 21.13 11.99
C SER A 97 -1.05 21.16 12.32
N LYS A 98 -1.86 20.35 11.62
CA LYS A 98 -3.33 20.32 11.75
C LYS A 98 -3.87 19.07 12.44
N VAL A 99 -2.98 18.20 12.92
CA VAL A 99 -3.33 16.89 13.49
C VAL A 99 -3.52 16.99 15.00
N THR A 100 -4.66 16.50 15.50
CA THR A 100 -4.93 16.41 16.94
C THR A 100 -4.04 15.36 17.62
N PRO A 101 -3.83 15.41 18.96
CA PRO A 101 -3.05 14.39 19.67
C PRO A 101 -3.57 12.96 19.47
N GLU A 102 -4.89 12.78 19.37
CA GLU A 102 -5.52 11.49 19.09
C GLU A 102 -5.18 11.00 17.67
N GLN A 103 -5.35 11.87 16.66
CA GLN A 103 -4.99 11.54 15.28
C GLN A 103 -3.50 11.24 15.12
N LYS A 104 -2.62 11.93 15.85
CA LYS A 104 -1.17 11.63 15.86
C LYS A 104 -0.90 10.22 16.39
N THR A 105 -1.61 9.81 17.42
CA THR A 105 -1.53 8.44 17.95
C THR A 105 -1.96 7.42 16.91
N LYS A 106 -3.11 7.64 16.27
CA LYS A 106 -3.62 6.78 15.19
C LYS A 106 -2.68 6.70 13.99
N LEU A 107 -2.14 7.82 13.52
CA LEU A 107 -1.18 7.84 12.41
C LEU A 107 0.13 7.12 12.77
N ARG A 108 0.59 7.22 14.02
CA ARG A 108 1.75 6.46 14.51
C ARG A 108 1.47 4.96 14.48
N ILE A 109 0.33 4.52 15.02
CA ILE A 109 -0.10 3.12 14.99
C ILE A 109 -0.14 2.59 13.55
N LEU A 110 -0.72 3.35 12.63
CA LEU A 110 -0.81 2.95 11.21
C LEU A 110 0.57 2.84 10.55
N ARG A 111 1.49 3.75 10.87
CA ARG A 111 2.87 3.68 10.37
C ARG A 111 3.60 2.46 10.91
N ASP A 112 3.53 2.23 12.22
CA ASP A 112 4.19 1.11 12.87
C ASP A 112 3.64 -0.23 12.31
N ALA A 113 2.30 -0.35 12.14
CA ALA A 113 1.68 -1.48 11.46
C ALA A 113 2.06 -1.63 9.98
N THR A 114 2.31 -0.52 9.26
CA THR A 114 2.78 -0.55 7.86
C THR A 114 4.19 -1.13 7.78
N ASP A 115 5.07 -0.75 8.69
CA ASP A 115 6.45 -1.25 8.77
C ASP A 115 6.47 -2.75 9.11
N ASP A 116 5.65 -3.16 10.08
CA ASP A 116 5.49 -4.56 10.48
C ASP A 116 4.91 -5.44 9.35
N LEU A 117 3.89 -4.97 8.63
CA LEU A 117 3.34 -5.69 7.48
C LEU A 117 4.32 -5.75 6.29
N THR A 118 5.17 -4.73 6.14
CA THR A 118 6.25 -4.74 5.14
C THR A 118 7.27 -5.82 5.48
N TYR A 119 7.64 -5.92 6.76
CA TYR A 119 8.51 -6.99 7.25
C TYR A 119 7.88 -8.38 7.06
N ILE A 120 6.59 -8.55 7.40
CA ILE A 120 5.86 -9.81 7.20
C ILE A 120 5.88 -10.20 5.72
N SER A 121 5.59 -9.27 4.81
CA SER A 121 5.60 -9.54 3.36
C SER A 121 6.96 -10.07 2.87
N GLY A 122 8.05 -9.38 3.25
CA GLY A 122 9.40 -9.83 2.88
C GLY A 122 9.77 -11.19 3.49
N THR A 123 9.39 -11.41 4.75
CA THR A 123 9.65 -12.67 5.45
C THR A 123 8.83 -13.82 4.86
N LEU A 124 7.59 -13.56 4.46
CA LEU A 124 6.71 -14.51 3.79
C LEU A 124 7.26 -14.88 2.40
N LYS A 125 7.77 -13.92 1.63
CA LYS A 125 8.45 -14.19 0.35
C LYS A 125 9.63 -15.15 0.52
N ARG A 126 10.42 -14.94 1.57
CA ARG A 126 11.53 -15.85 1.94
C ARG A 126 11.02 -17.22 2.38
N LEU A 127 9.93 -17.28 3.15
CA LEU A 127 9.34 -18.55 3.61
C LEU A 127 8.90 -19.42 2.41
N LEU A 128 8.22 -18.81 1.44
CA LEU A 128 7.69 -19.50 0.26
C LEU A 128 8.79 -20.04 -0.67
N THR A 129 9.97 -19.41 -0.65
CA THR A 129 11.10 -19.75 -1.53
C THR A 129 12.18 -20.58 -0.85
N SER A 130 12.22 -20.62 0.48
CA SER A 130 13.20 -21.41 1.23
C SER A 130 13.00 -22.91 1.02
N LEU A 131 14.11 -23.64 0.93
CA LEU A 131 14.14 -25.11 0.87
C LEU A 131 14.62 -25.74 2.19
N ASP A 132 15.13 -24.94 3.13
CA ASP A 132 15.64 -25.41 4.41
C ASP A 132 14.52 -25.41 5.46
N ALA A 133 14.23 -26.59 6.02
CA ALA A 133 13.13 -26.74 7.00
C ALA A 133 13.37 -25.91 8.28
N LYS A 134 14.63 -25.75 8.70
CA LYS A 134 14.97 -24.94 9.87
C LYS A 134 14.74 -23.45 9.61
N GLU A 135 15.17 -22.96 8.45
CA GLU A 135 14.88 -21.60 8.01
C GLU A 135 13.37 -21.36 7.90
N GLN A 136 12.61 -22.25 7.25
CA GLN A 136 11.16 -22.15 7.15
C GLN A 136 10.48 -22.03 8.52
N TYR A 137 10.88 -22.86 9.50
CA TYR A 137 10.37 -22.77 10.86
C TYR A 137 10.67 -21.42 11.53
N ASN A 138 11.90 -20.91 11.38
CA ASN A 138 12.30 -19.63 11.96
C ASN A 138 11.53 -18.46 11.32
N LEU A 139 11.38 -18.48 10.00
CA LEU A 139 10.62 -17.47 9.26
C LEU A 139 9.14 -17.49 9.66
N PHE A 140 8.53 -18.67 9.76
CA PHE A 140 7.16 -18.83 10.24
C PHE A 140 6.97 -18.25 11.65
N ARG A 141 7.88 -18.56 12.58
CA ARG A 141 7.85 -17.99 13.94
C ARG A 141 7.96 -16.46 13.94
N ALA A 142 8.85 -15.91 13.12
CA ALA A 142 9.03 -14.46 13.03
C ALA A 142 7.77 -13.78 12.50
N ILE A 143 7.13 -14.37 11.50
CA ILE A 143 5.87 -13.88 10.95
C ILE A 143 4.78 -13.87 12.02
N LEU A 144 4.56 -14.97 12.74
CA LEU A 144 3.54 -15.03 13.79
C LEU A 144 3.79 -14.01 14.91
N TYR A 145 5.05 -13.82 15.30
CA TYR A 145 5.41 -12.84 16.32
C TYR A 145 5.02 -11.42 15.89
N VAL A 146 5.38 -11.02 14.67
CA VAL A 146 5.08 -9.67 14.15
C VAL A 146 3.59 -9.50 13.86
N SER A 147 2.88 -10.53 13.38
CA SER A 147 1.42 -10.50 13.25
C SER A 147 0.73 -10.16 14.56
N ASN A 148 1.18 -10.72 15.68
CA ASN A 148 0.64 -10.39 16.99
C ASN A 148 0.90 -8.93 17.40
N LEU A 149 1.99 -8.32 16.94
CA LEU A 149 2.25 -6.89 17.15
C LEU A 149 1.24 -6.04 16.38
N VAL A 150 0.98 -6.39 15.11
CA VAL A 150 -0.04 -5.73 14.27
C VAL A 150 -1.42 -5.83 14.90
N GLU A 151 -1.82 -7.00 15.40
CA GLU A 151 -3.11 -7.16 16.09
C GLU A 151 -3.21 -6.33 17.36
N LYS A 152 -2.12 -6.29 18.14
CA LYS A 152 -2.04 -5.45 19.34
C LYS A 152 -2.18 -3.98 18.98
N ASP A 153 -1.49 -3.51 17.94
CA ASP A 153 -1.56 -2.14 17.46
C ASP A 153 -2.99 -1.78 17.03
N PHE A 154 -3.67 -2.66 16.28
CA PHE A 154 -5.07 -2.46 15.90
C PHE A 154 -6.06 -2.52 17.06
N SER A 155 -5.71 -3.19 18.17
CA SER A 155 -6.56 -3.20 19.39
C SER A 155 -6.64 -1.84 20.10
N TYR A 156 -5.67 -0.94 19.83
CA TYR A 156 -5.63 0.42 20.37
C TYR A 156 -6.17 1.48 19.40
N PHE A 157 -6.72 1.05 18.27
CA PHE A 157 -7.20 1.94 17.20
C PHE A 157 -8.68 2.29 17.38
#